data_AF-A0A1Q7DJT6-F1
#
_entry.id   AF-A0A1Q7DJT6-F1
#
_cell.length_a   1.000
_cell.length_b   1.000
_cell.length_c   1.000
_cell.angle_alpha   90.00
_cell.angle_beta   90.00
_cell.angle_gamma   90.00
#
_symmetry.space_group_name_H-M   'P 1'
#
loop_
_entity.id
_entity.type
_entity.pdbx_description
1 polymer ?
#
loop_
_entity_poly.entity_id
_entity_poly.type
_entity_poly.pdbx_seq_one_letter_code
_entity_poly.pdbx_strand_id
1 'polypeptide(L)'
;MAVPAAQLRRDARIERRRRRIVEAALALFADRGYTVTSVDDIVTRARVSKSAFYEFFESKEDCFRDLLEQEGGALIHDVLTDAATGHDHHERLRLGITRFVLSCFERSDVARLLIVESVGLSVGVEAIRHELQARFADAVAEEVRHAMVHDSFYADKDPAVFGRAVVGAVSDAVGYFLTHPGADADSLAASLCRIFAP
;
A
#
# COMPACT_ATOMS: atom_id res chain seq x y z
N MET A 1 35.92 -6.24 4.40
CA MET A 1 36.05 -7.58 5.01
C MET A 1 34.93 -8.46 4.49
N ALA A 2 35.21 -9.67 3.99
CA ALA A 2 34.18 -10.56 3.43
C ALA A 2 33.31 -11.14 4.56
N VAL A 3 31.98 -11.07 4.41
CA VAL A 3 31.03 -11.67 5.36
C VAL A 3 31.17 -13.20 5.30
N PRO A 4 31.44 -13.90 6.42
CA PRO A 4 31.63 -15.35 6.42
C PRO A 4 30.38 -16.10 5.92
N ALA A 5 30.55 -17.15 5.11
CA ALA A 5 29.44 -17.92 4.54
C ALA A 5 28.45 -18.51 5.58
N ALA A 6 28.90 -18.72 6.82
CA ALA A 6 28.05 -19.16 7.92
C ALA A 6 27.07 -18.07 8.39
N GLN A 7 27.50 -16.81 8.38
CA GLN A 7 26.69 -15.64 8.73
C GLN A 7 25.58 -15.45 7.67
N LEU A 8 25.94 -15.47 6.38
CA LEU A 8 24.98 -15.38 5.27
C LEU A 8 23.88 -16.47 5.33
N ARG A 9 24.26 -17.72 5.68
CA ARG A 9 23.29 -18.82 5.85
C ARG A 9 22.37 -18.63 7.06
N ARG A 10 22.86 -18.01 8.13
CA ARG A 10 22.06 -17.68 9.32
C ARG A 10 21.05 -16.59 8.97
N ASP A 11 21.50 -15.51 8.36
CA ASP A 11 20.67 -14.36 7.99
C ASP A 11 19.56 -14.79 7.00
N ALA A 12 19.91 -15.58 5.98
CA ALA A 12 18.92 -16.12 5.04
C ALA A 12 17.87 -17.03 5.70
N ARG A 13 18.22 -17.71 6.80
CA ARG A 13 17.26 -18.55 7.57
C ARG A 13 16.39 -17.71 8.49
N ILE A 14 16.94 -16.64 9.06
CA ILE A 14 16.18 -15.66 9.85
C ILE A 14 15.13 -15.01 8.94
N GLU A 15 15.55 -14.54 7.77
CA GLU A 15 14.67 -13.87 6.82
C GLU A 15 13.55 -14.80 6.32
N ARG A 16 13.87 -16.06 5.97
CA ARG A 16 12.86 -17.04 5.60
C ARG A 16 11.83 -17.32 6.69
N ARG A 17 12.21 -17.24 7.98
CA ARG A 17 11.27 -17.42 9.09
C ARG A 17 10.35 -16.21 9.23
N ARG A 18 10.93 -15.01 9.20
CA ARG A 18 10.18 -13.74 9.23
C ARG A 18 9.16 -13.69 8.09
N ARG A 19 9.60 -13.98 6.86
CA ARG A 19 8.73 -13.98 5.68
C ARG A 19 7.56 -14.95 5.80
N ARG A 20 7.79 -16.18 6.29
CA ARG A 20 6.70 -17.16 6.53
C ARG A 20 5.68 -16.69 7.55
N ILE A 21 6.10 -15.92 8.56
CA ILE A 21 5.19 -15.34 9.56
C ILE A 21 4.32 -14.28 8.89
N VAL A 22 4.93 -13.35 8.14
CA VAL A 22 4.21 -12.27 7.45
C VAL A 22 3.25 -12.82 6.39
N GLU A 23 3.69 -13.77 5.56
CA GLU A 23 2.83 -14.44 4.56
C GLU A 23 1.64 -15.16 5.22
N ALA A 24 1.87 -15.81 6.37
CA ALA A 24 0.79 -16.46 7.11
C ALA A 24 -0.17 -15.44 7.73
N ALA A 25 0.35 -14.36 8.30
CA ALA A 25 -0.43 -13.28 8.87
C ALA A 25 -1.30 -12.61 7.80
N LEU A 26 -0.71 -12.25 6.66
CA LEU A 26 -1.42 -11.67 5.51
C LEU A 26 -2.60 -12.54 5.09
N ALA A 27 -2.36 -13.83 4.84
CA ALA A 27 -3.41 -14.74 4.41
C ALA A 27 -4.54 -14.88 5.45
N LEU A 28 -4.22 -14.87 6.74
CA LEU A 28 -5.23 -14.97 7.80
C LEU A 28 -6.00 -13.66 8.00
N PHE A 29 -5.33 -12.51 7.90
CA PHE A 29 -5.99 -11.21 7.96
C PHE A 29 -6.92 -11.01 6.76
N ALA A 30 -6.47 -11.38 5.56
CA ALA A 30 -7.27 -11.33 4.34
C ALA A 30 -8.54 -12.20 4.40
N ASP A 31 -8.43 -13.40 4.97
CA ASP A 31 -9.50 -14.41 4.97
C ASP A 31 -10.60 -14.12 6.01
N ARG A 32 -10.22 -13.73 7.22
CA ARG A 32 -11.17 -13.60 8.36
C ARG A 32 -11.00 -12.33 9.19
N GLY A 33 -10.15 -11.41 8.76
CA GLY A 33 -9.91 -10.12 9.38
C GLY A 33 -8.87 -10.13 10.51
N TYR A 34 -8.37 -8.92 10.83
CA TYR A 34 -7.39 -8.70 11.89
C TYR A 34 -7.91 -9.11 13.28
N THR A 35 -9.13 -8.71 13.65
CA THR A 35 -9.66 -8.88 15.01
C THR A 35 -9.77 -10.35 15.41
N VAL A 36 -10.26 -11.20 14.50
CA VAL A 36 -10.48 -12.64 14.72
C VAL A 36 -9.16 -13.41 14.74
N THR A 37 -8.14 -12.94 14.03
CA THR A 37 -6.87 -13.67 13.93
C THR A 37 -6.04 -13.58 15.20
N SER A 38 -5.56 -14.72 15.70
CA SER A 38 -4.65 -14.79 16.86
C SER A 38 -3.20 -15.06 16.44
N VAL A 39 -2.25 -14.77 17.33
CA VAL A 39 -0.84 -15.16 17.14
C VAL A 39 -0.70 -16.67 17.01
N ASP A 40 -1.51 -17.45 17.73
CA ASP A 40 -1.46 -18.91 17.69
C ASP A 40 -1.87 -19.47 16.33
N ASP A 41 -2.85 -18.85 15.67
CA ASP A 41 -3.21 -19.20 14.29
C ASP A 41 -2.07 -18.88 13.31
N ILE A 42 -1.44 -17.70 13.46
CA ILE A 42 -0.34 -17.25 12.60
C ILE A 42 0.83 -18.23 12.70
N VAL A 43 1.27 -18.58 13.91
CA VAL A 43 2.42 -19.49 14.08
C VAL A 43 2.11 -20.91 13.65
N THR A 44 0.86 -21.35 13.83
CA THR A 44 0.38 -22.65 13.34
C THR A 44 0.44 -22.70 11.82
N ARG A 45 -0.13 -21.69 11.13
CA ARG A 45 -0.11 -21.60 9.67
C ARG A 45 1.31 -21.44 9.13
N ALA A 46 2.11 -20.58 9.75
CA ALA A 46 3.50 -20.36 9.39
C ALA A 46 4.37 -21.59 9.67
N ARG A 47 3.92 -22.57 10.47
CA ARG A 47 4.67 -23.72 11.00
C ARG A 47 5.98 -23.28 11.68
N VAL A 48 5.85 -22.36 12.62
CA VAL A 48 6.93 -21.85 13.48
C VAL A 48 6.49 -21.91 14.95
N SER A 49 7.43 -21.77 15.88
CA SER A 49 7.07 -21.69 17.30
C SER A 49 6.58 -20.29 17.66
N LYS A 50 5.80 -20.20 18.75
CA LYS A 50 5.40 -18.90 19.33
C LYS A 50 6.60 -18.05 19.73
N SER A 51 7.66 -18.66 20.26
CA SER A 51 8.93 -17.98 20.54
C SER A 51 9.59 -17.42 19.27
N ALA A 52 9.47 -18.08 18.12
CA ALA A 52 10.00 -17.56 16.87
C ALA A 52 9.20 -16.37 16.33
N PHE A 53 7.90 -16.27 16.62
CA PHE A 53 7.13 -15.06 16.32
C PHE A 53 7.63 -13.86 17.12
N TYR A 54 7.76 -14.05 18.44
CA TYR A 54 8.25 -13.02 19.35
C TYR A 54 9.75 -12.70 19.21
N GLU A 55 10.50 -13.44 18.37
CA GLU A 55 11.85 -13.06 17.92
C GLU A 55 11.80 -11.86 16.95
N PHE A 56 10.67 -11.67 16.24
CA PHE A 56 10.52 -10.65 15.20
C PHE A 56 9.48 -9.58 15.53
N PHE A 57 8.41 -9.95 16.23
CA PHE A 57 7.28 -9.07 16.46
C PHE A 57 6.88 -9.06 17.92
N GLU A 58 6.75 -7.87 18.51
CA GLU A 58 6.35 -7.72 19.91
C GLU A 58 4.88 -8.10 20.14
N SER A 59 4.06 -7.97 19.10
CA SER A 59 2.63 -8.25 19.16
C SER A 59 2.04 -8.60 17.78
N LYS A 60 0.77 -9.01 17.76
CA LYS A 60 0.00 -9.14 16.52
C LYS A 60 -0.09 -7.80 15.77
N GLU A 61 -0.23 -6.70 16.52
CA GLU A 61 -0.34 -5.37 15.95
C GLU A 61 0.97 -4.94 15.30
N ASP A 62 2.09 -5.24 15.94
CA ASP A 62 3.43 -4.97 15.41
C ASP A 62 3.65 -5.72 14.08
N CYS A 63 3.30 -7.02 14.04
CA CYS A 63 3.31 -7.80 12.81
C CYS A 63 2.37 -7.23 11.72
N PHE A 64 1.21 -6.70 12.10
CA PHE A 64 0.28 -6.09 11.16
C PHE A 64 0.79 -4.75 10.62
N ARG A 65 1.35 -3.88 11.46
CA ARG A 65 1.95 -2.60 11.03
C ARG A 65 3.11 -2.83 10.07
N ASP A 66 4.00 -3.77 10.40
CA ASP A 66 5.11 -4.17 9.53
C ASP A 66 4.60 -4.66 8.17
N LEU A 67 3.56 -5.50 8.15
CA LEU A 67 2.92 -5.94 6.92
C LEU A 67 2.37 -4.78 6.10
N LEU A 68 1.63 -3.84 6.72
CA LEU A 68 1.08 -2.67 6.02
C LEU A 68 2.20 -1.79 5.43
N GLU A 69 3.29 -1.59 6.18
CA GLU A 69 4.45 -0.82 5.72
C GLU A 69 5.13 -1.48 4.51
N GLN A 70 5.34 -2.80 4.56
CA GLN A 70 5.95 -3.55 3.45
C GLN A 70 5.08 -3.54 2.20
N GLU A 71 3.80 -3.89 2.33
CA GLU A 71 2.89 -3.98 1.20
C GLU A 71 2.56 -2.60 0.63
N GLY A 72 2.33 -1.61 1.49
CA GLY A 72 2.12 -0.22 1.09
C GLY A 72 3.35 0.39 0.44
N GLY A 73 4.55 0.12 0.98
CA GLY A 73 5.81 0.58 0.42
C GLY A 73 6.09 0.01 -0.98
N ALA A 74 5.81 -1.28 -1.18
CA ALA A 74 5.91 -1.92 -2.49
C ALA A 74 4.91 -1.33 -3.50
N LEU A 75 3.67 -1.11 -3.07
CA LEU A 75 2.65 -0.46 -3.91
C LEU A 75 3.07 0.95 -4.32
N ILE A 76 3.57 1.76 -3.37
CA ILE A 76 4.11 3.10 -3.66
C ILE A 76 5.23 3.02 -4.69
N HIS A 77 6.19 2.12 -4.50
CA HIS A 77 7.30 1.95 -5.42
C HIS A 77 6.84 1.64 -6.85
N ASP A 78 5.94 0.68 -7.01
CA ASP A 78 5.42 0.27 -8.32
C ASP A 78 4.65 1.40 -9.01
N VAL A 79 3.78 2.09 -8.27
CA VAL A 79 2.99 3.22 -8.79
C VAL A 79 3.90 4.37 -9.23
N LEU A 80 4.88 4.75 -8.42
CA LEU A 80 5.80 5.84 -8.76
C LEU A 80 6.73 5.47 -9.92
N THR A 81 7.14 4.20 -10.01
CA THR A 81 7.96 3.70 -11.12
C THR A 81 7.20 3.78 -12.44
N ASP A 82 5.94 3.34 -12.45
CA ASP A 82 5.10 3.38 -13.64
C ASP A 82 4.77 4.83 -14.03
N ALA A 83 4.39 5.66 -13.05
CA ALA A 83 4.13 7.08 -13.25
C ALA A 83 5.34 7.79 -13.87
N ALA A 84 6.56 7.49 -13.45
CA ALA A 84 7.78 8.13 -13.97
C ALA A 84 8.05 7.84 -15.46
N THR A 85 7.35 6.88 -16.08
CA THR A 85 7.48 6.60 -17.51
C THR A 85 6.70 7.57 -18.41
N GLY A 86 5.79 8.37 -17.84
CA GLY A 86 4.98 9.33 -18.58
C GLY A 86 5.78 10.55 -19.07
N HIS A 87 5.48 11.01 -20.28
CA HIS A 87 6.21 12.05 -20.98
C HIS A 87 5.84 13.47 -20.48
N ASP A 88 4.64 13.64 -19.95
CA ASP A 88 4.14 14.90 -19.39
C ASP A 88 3.41 14.69 -18.04
N HIS A 89 3.09 15.80 -17.35
CA HIS A 89 2.47 15.77 -16.02
C HIS A 89 1.14 15.03 -15.98
N HIS A 90 0.31 15.16 -17.03
CA HIS A 90 -0.98 14.49 -17.08
C HIS A 90 -0.80 12.99 -17.28
N GLU A 91 0.08 12.59 -18.19
CA GLU A 91 0.37 11.19 -18.42
C GLU A 91 0.96 10.52 -17.17
N ARG A 92 1.88 11.18 -16.46
CA ARG A 92 2.41 10.65 -15.19
C ARG A 92 1.31 10.46 -14.14
N LEU A 93 0.39 11.41 -14.01
CA LEU A 93 -0.74 11.29 -13.08
C LEU A 93 -1.73 10.19 -13.53
N ARG A 94 -2.00 10.06 -14.83
CA ARG A 94 -2.84 8.98 -15.38
C ARG A 94 -2.25 7.60 -15.14
N LEU A 95 -0.96 7.43 -15.43
CA LEU A 95 -0.23 6.18 -15.20
C LEU A 95 -0.24 5.83 -13.71
N GLY A 96 0.06 6.79 -12.83
CA GLY A 96 0.04 6.59 -11.39
C GLY A 96 -1.34 6.16 -10.85
N ILE A 97 -2.41 6.87 -11.24
CA ILE A 97 -3.79 6.52 -10.85
C ILE A 97 -4.16 5.14 -11.39
N THR A 98 -3.87 4.87 -12.67
CA THR A 98 -4.19 3.60 -13.31
C THR A 98 -3.46 2.45 -12.64
N ARG A 99 -2.15 2.57 -12.43
CA ARG A 99 -1.35 1.55 -11.77
C ARG A 99 -1.85 1.27 -10.36
N PHE A 100 -2.18 2.31 -9.58
CA PHE A 100 -2.72 2.15 -8.24
C PHE A 100 -4.04 1.35 -8.25
N VAL A 101 -5.00 1.76 -9.10
CA VAL A 101 -6.31 1.09 -9.20
C VAL A 101 -6.15 -0.37 -9.63
N LEU A 102 -5.38 -0.63 -10.69
CA LEU A 102 -5.16 -2.00 -11.18
C LEU A 102 -4.48 -2.87 -10.12
N SER A 103 -3.40 -2.40 -9.48
CA SER A 103 -2.73 -3.15 -8.42
C SER A 103 -3.62 -3.44 -7.22
N CYS A 104 -4.53 -2.52 -6.87
CA CYS A 104 -5.52 -2.76 -5.83
C CYS A 104 -6.54 -3.85 -6.20
N PHE A 105 -6.94 -3.94 -7.46
CA PHE A 105 -7.87 -4.99 -7.92
C PHE A 105 -7.17 -6.34 -8.09
N GLU A 106 -5.92 -6.36 -8.57
CA GLU A 106 -5.09 -7.57 -8.69
C GLU A 106 -4.82 -8.22 -7.33
N ARG A 107 -4.64 -7.39 -6.28
CA ARG A 107 -4.38 -7.83 -4.90
C ARG A 107 -5.44 -7.25 -3.95
N SER A 108 -6.71 -7.57 -4.23
CA SER A 108 -7.87 -7.01 -3.51
C SER A 108 -7.86 -7.29 -2.01
N ASP A 109 -7.27 -8.40 -1.59
CA ASP A 109 -7.10 -8.77 -0.18
C ASP A 109 -6.18 -7.78 0.55
N VAL A 110 -5.01 -7.51 -0.02
CA VAL A 110 -4.04 -6.54 0.50
C VAL A 110 -4.61 -5.14 0.45
N ALA A 111 -5.27 -4.77 -0.64
CA ALA A 111 -5.90 -3.47 -0.78
C ALA A 111 -7.00 -3.23 0.27
N ARG A 112 -7.85 -4.24 0.54
CA ARG A 112 -8.84 -4.16 1.62
C ARG A 112 -8.21 -3.98 2.99
N LEU A 113 -7.09 -4.67 3.28
CA LEU A 113 -6.36 -4.48 4.55
C LEU A 113 -5.80 -3.06 4.67
N LEU A 114 -5.19 -2.53 3.61
CA LEU A 114 -4.59 -1.19 3.59
C LEU A 114 -5.63 -0.06 3.67
N ILE A 115 -6.74 -0.18 2.93
CA ILE A 115 -7.69 0.92 2.71
C ILE A 115 -8.87 0.86 3.68
N VAL A 116 -9.38 -0.34 3.98
CA VAL A 116 -10.65 -0.52 4.70
C VAL A 116 -10.42 -0.99 6.13
N GLU A 117 -9.72 -2.13 6.32
CA GLU A 117 -9.64 -2.77 7.64
C GLU A 117 -8.70 -2.06 8.62
N SER A 118 -7.73 -1.29 8.12
CA SER A 118 -6.80 -0.49 8.92
C SER A 118 -7.47 0.74 9.58
N VAL A 119 -8.64 1.17 9.11
CA VAL A 119 -9.33 2.38 9.60
C VAL A 119 -9.91 2.14 11.00
N GLY A 120 -9.60 3.03 11.95
CA GLY A 120 -10.13 2.94 13.32
C GLY A 120 -9.59 1.78 14.16
N LEU A 121 -8.58 1.05 13.65
CA LEU A 121 -8.08 -0.17 14.30
C LEU A 121 -7.22 0.15 15.53
N SER A 122 -6.29 1.09 15.41
CA SER A 122 -5.50 1.65 16.51
C SER A 122 -4.78 2.91 16.03
N VAL A 123 -4.36 3.77 16.97
CA VAL A 123 -3.59 4.99 16.65
C VAL A 123 -2.33 4.69 15.84
N GLY A 124 -1.62 3.60 16.16
CA GLY A 124 -0.38 3.27 15.46
C GLY A 124 -0.60 2.64 14.08
N VAL A 125 -1.69 1.90 13.88
CA VAL A 125 -2.07 1.42 12.55
C VAL A 125 -2.55 2.58 11.67
N GLU A 126 -3.31 3.51 12.25
CA GLU A 126 -3.73 4.73 11.56
C GLU A 126 -2.55 5.62 11.17
N ALA A 127 -1.51 5.68 12.00
CA ALA A 127 -0.28 6.41 11.68
C ALA A 127 0.39 5.85 10.41
N ILE A 128 0.57 4.53 10.31
CA ILE A 128 1.13 3.88 9.12
C ILE A 128 0.26 4.15 7.89
N ARG A 129 -1.06 4.00 8.01
CA ARG A 129 -2.00 4.27 6.91
C ARG A 129 -1.88 5.72 6.43
N HIS A 130 -1.84 6.69 7.35
CA HIS A 130 -1.69 8.10 7.01
C HIS A 130 -0.33 8.39 6.38
N GLU A 131 0.75 7.77 6.84
CA GLU A 131 2.09 7.93 6.26
C GLU A 131 2.13 7.41 4.82
N LEU A 132 1.56 6.23 4.56
CA LEU A 132 1.47 5.68 3.20
C LEU A 132 0.65 6.59 2.27
N GLN A 133 -0.49 7.11 2.74
CA GLN A 133 -1.30 8.06 1.97
C GLN A 133 -0.57 9.39 1.75
N ALA A 134 0.17 9.88 2.75
CA ALA A 134 0.94 11.11 2.65
C ALA A 134 2.04 10.99 1.59
N ARG A 135 2.74 9.86 1.51
CA ARG A 135 3.77 9.61 0.48
C ARG A 135 3.21 9.71 -0.94
N PHE A 136 2.02 9.17 -1.19
CA PHE A 136 1.34 9.37 -2.48
C PHE A 136 0.95 10.83 -2.70
N ALA A 137 0.37 11.47 -1.69
CA ALA A 137 -0.12 12.85 -1.80
C ALA A 137 1.04 13.83 -2.05
N ASP A 138 2.19 13.62 -1.43
CA ASP A 138 3.39 14.43 -1.60
C ASP A 138 3.99 14.26 -3.00
N ALA A 139 3.98 13.04 -3.56
CA ALA A 139 4.39 12.79 -4.93
C ALA A 139 3.48 13.50 -5.94
N VAL A 140 2.16 13.42 -5.76
CA VAL A 140 1.20 14.15 -6.60
C VAL A 140 1.37 15.67 -6.46
N ALA A 141 1.59 16.16 -5.23
CA ALA A 141 1.82 17.58 -4.99
C ALA A 141 3.08 18.09 -5.70
N GLU A 142 4.16 17.29 -5.73
CA GLU A 142 5.38 17.66 -6.48
C GLU A 142 5.13 17.71 -7.98
N GLU A 143 4.41 16.72 -8.54
CA GLU A 143 4.03 16.76 -9.95
C GLU A 143 3.21 18.01 -10.31
N VAL A 144 2.26 18.39 -9.45
CA VAL A 144 1.49 19.62 -9.63
C VAL A 144 2.39 20.86 -9.57
N ARG A 145 3.29 20.97 -8.60
CA ARG A 145 4.22 22.12 -8.51
C ARG A 145 5.01 22.33 -9.80
N HIS A 146 5.48 21.24 -10.41
CA HIS A 146 6.19 21.32 -11.68
C HIS A 146 5.25 21.71 -12.84
N ALA A 147 4.03 21.17 -12.87
CA ALA A 147 3.07 21.42 -13.93
C ALA A 147 2.52 22.85 -13.94
N MET A 148 2.35 23.46 -12.77
CA MET A 148 1.67 24.76 -12.57
C MET A 148 2.23 25.91 -13.41
N VAL A 149 3.52 25.87 -13.75
CA VAL A 149 4.18 26.92 -14.56
C VAL A 149 3.79 26.82 -16.04
N HIS A 150 3.41 25.64 -16.51
CA HIS A 150 3.25 25.32 -17.93
C HIS A 150 1.84 24.87 -18.30
N ASP A 151 0.98 24.66 -17.31
CA ASP A 151 -0.34 24.08 -17.49
C ASP A 151 -1.43 24.87 -16.76
N SER A 152 -2.36 25.42 -17.55
CA SER A 152 -3.50 26.20 -17.04
C SER A 152 -4.45 25.41 -16.16
N PHE A 153 -4.51 24.08 -16.30
CA PHE A 153 -5.34 23.25 -15.43
C PHE A 153 -4.82 23.26 -14.00
N TYR A 154 -3.49 23.22 -13.82
CA TYR A 154 -2.87 23.16 -12.50
C TYR A 154 -2.60 24.54 -11.90
N ALA A 155 -2.49 25.60 -12.73
CA ALA A 155 -2.01 26.93 -12.35
C ALA A 155 -2.70 27.56 -11.12
N ASP A 156 -3.96 27.26 -10.85
CA ASP A 156 -4.75 27.81 -9.75
C ASP A 156 -4.89 26.90 -8.53
N LYS A 157 -4.29 25.71 -8.56
CA LYS A 157 -4.45 24.68 -7.52
C LYS A 157 -3.43 24.86 -6.40
N ASP A 158 -3.84 24.64 -5.16
CA ASP A 158 -2.88 24.38 -4.08
C ASP A 158 -2.35 22.94 -4.22
N PRO A 159 -1.03 22.72 -4.41
CA PRO A 159 -0.49 21.38 -4.67
C PRO A 159 -0.73 20.39 -3.54
N ALA A 160 -0.66 20.84 -2.28
CA ALA A 160 -0.82 19.97 -1.12
C ALA A 160 -2.28 19.56 -0.93
N VAL A 161 -3.22 20.48 -1.17
CA VAL A 161 -4.66 20.19 -1.17
C VAL A 161 -5.02 19.28 -2.34
N PHE A 162 -4.50 19.54 -3.53
CA PHE A 162 -4.76 18.71 -4.71
C PHE A 162 -4.25 17.29 -4.53
N GLY A 163 -3.00 17.11 -4.08
CA GLY A 163 -2.42 15.79 -3.82
C GLY A 163 -3.25 14.97 -2.83
N ARG A 164 -3.68 15.59 -1.71
CA ARG A 164 -4.57 14.93 -0.75
C ARG A 164 -5.96 14.62 -1.32
N ALA A 165 -6.53 15.51 -2.13
CA ALA A 165 -7.83 15.29 -2.75
C ALA A 165 -7.81 14.12 -3.74
N VAL A 166 -6.77 14.04 -4.58
CA VAL A 166 -6.56 12.90 -5.50
C VAL A 166 -6.46 11.60 -4.71
N VAL A 167 -5.53 11.52 -3.74
CA VAL A 167 -5.31 10.29 -2.97
C VAL A 167 -6.55 9.88 -2.18
N GLY A 168 -7.24 10.84 -1.55
CA GLY A 168 -8.48 10.59 -0.82
C GLY A 168 -9.58 10.03 -1.72
N ALA A 169 -9.85 10.69 -2.86
CA ALA A 169 -10.89 10.28 -3.78
C ALA A 169 -10.59 8.93 -4.44
N VAL A 170 -9.34 8.69 -4.87
CA VAL A 170 -8.93 7.41 -5.46
C VAL A 170 -9.01 6.29 -4.42
N SER A 171 -8.50 6.50 -3.20
CA SER A 171 -8.55 5.49 -2.13
C SER A 171 -9.99 5.15 -1.73
N ASP A 172 -10.86 6.15 -1.59
CA ASP A 172 -12.27 5.95 -1.25
C ASP A 172 -13.02 5.20 -2.36
N ALA A 173 -12.86 5.63 -3.62
CA ALA A 173 -13.49 4.97 -4.76
C ALA A 173 -13.04 3.51 -4.89
N VAL A 174 -11.74 3.23 -4.76
CA VAL A 174 -11.20 1.86 -4.77
C VAL A 174 -11.77 1.05 -3.61
N GLY A 175 -11.74 1.59 -2.38
CA GLY A 175 -12.28 0.93 -1.20
C GLY A 175 -13.77 0.58 -1.35
N TYR A 176 -14.55 1.48 -1.93
CA TYR A 176 -15.95 1.24 -2.28
C TYR A 176 -16.08 0.12 -3.32
N PHE A 177 -15.48 0.28 -4.51
CA PHE A 177 -15.70 -0.64 -5.63
C PHE A 177 -15.09 -2.04 -5.44
N LEU A 178 -14.07 -2.20 -4.61
CA LEU A 178 -13.55 -3.53 -4.22
C LEU A 178 -14.60 -4.41 -3.51
N THR A 179 -15.64 -3.80 -2.94
CA THR A 179 -16.73 -4.51 -2.26
C THR A 179 -17.98 -4.68 -3.12
N HIS A 180 -17.97 -4.18 -4.36
CA HIS A 180 -19.13 -4.18 -5.26
C HIS A 180 -18.93 -5.14 -6.45
N PRO A 181 -19.85 -6.11 -6.66
CA PRO A 181 -19.76 -7.04 -7.78
C PRO A 181 -19.79 -6.33 -9.14
N GLY A 182 -18.92 -6.76 -10.07
CA GLY A 182 -18.91 -6.29 -11.46
C GLY A 182 -18.21 -4.96 -11.70
N ALA A 183 -17.49 -4.42 -10.71
CA ALA A 183 -16.62 -3.28 -10.92
C ALA A 183 -15.44 -3.64 -11.85
N ASP A 184 -15.26 -2.85 -12.90
CA ASP A 184 -14.17 -2.97 -13.85
C ASP A 184 -13.06 -1.98 -13.48
N ALA A 185 -11.86 -2.50 -13.21
CA ALA A 185 -10.73 -1.71 -12.73
C ALA A 185 -10.28 -0.67 -13.76
N ASP A 186 -10.26 -1.05 -15.04
CA ASP A 186 -9.90 -0.17 -16.15
C ASP A 186 -10.89 0.99 -16.30
N SER A 187 -12.19 0.72 -16.27
CA SER A 187 -13.23 1.74 -16.32
C SER A 187 -13.19 2.68 -15.12
N LEU A 188 -12.91 2.15 -13.91
CA LEU A 188 -12.72 2.97 -12.71
C LEU A 188 -11.51 3.89 -12.84
N ALA A 189 -10.36 3.34 -13.22
CA ALA A 189 -9.13 4.10 -13.47
C ALA A 189 -9.36 5.21 -14.50
N ALA A 190 -9.95 4.87 -15.66
CA ALA A 190 -10.24 5.83 -16.70
C ALA A 190 -11.18 6.97 -16.23
N SER A 191 -12.13 6.65 -15.35
CA SER A 191 -13.05 7.65 -14.77
C SER A 191 -12.35 8.59 -13.80
N LEU A 192 -11.47 8.07 -12.94
CA LEU A 192 -10.67 8.88 -12.02
C LEU A 192 -9.66 9.76 -12.78
N CYS A 193 -9.02 9.22 -13.81
CA CYS A 193 -8.12 9.96 -14.69
C CYS A 193 -8.82 11.16 -15.35
N ARG A 194 -10.06 11.02 -15.84
CA ARG A 194 -10.82 12.14 -16.42
C ARG A 194 -11.10 13.27 -15.43
N ILE A 195 -11.15 12.98 -14.12
CA ILE A 195 -11.41 13.99 -13.08
C ILE A 195 -10.12 14.74 -12.73
N PHE A 196 -9.02 14.01 -12.56
CA PHE A 196 -7.80 14.54 -11.95
C PHE A 196 -6.66 14.82 -12.94
N ALA A 197 -6.69 14.21 -14.13
CA ALA A 197 -5.68 14.36 -15.17
C ALA A 197 -6.36 14.50 -16.55
N PRO A 198 -7.05 15.62 -16.82
CA PRO A 198 -7.83 15.83 -18.04
C PRO A 198 -6.99 16.06 -19.30
#